data_AF-F9EQI2-F1
#
_entry.id   AF-F9EQI2-F1
#
_cell.length_a   1.000
_cell.length_b   1.000
_cell.length_c   1.000
_cell.angle_alpha   90.00
_cell.angle_beta   90.00
_cell.angle_gamma   90.00
#
_symmetry.space_group_name_H-M   'P 1'
#
loop_
_entity.id
_entity.type
_entity.pdbx_description
1 polymer ?
#
loop_
_entity_poly.entity_id
_entity_poly.type
_entity_poly.pdbx_seq_one_letter_code
_entity_poly.pdbx_strand_id
1 'polypeptide(L)'
;MLSSEISNKREDNYGGNLIERLNLVKEIIEAIKSFSKDDFIISYRMGWTENINSDIETAKALEKLGVDILHVSSGIPEDRKLKLPNEFEYNDFVYTGIQVKKNVNIPVIVVNDIKTLSRGNKLIEDGDCDFVAYGRPFLSDSNFVIHSLK
;
A
#
# COMPACT_ATOMS: atom_id res chain seq x y z
N MET A 1 6.18 -1.95 -13.70
CA MET A 1 4.92 -1.83 -12.91
C MET A 1 4.07 -0.79 -13.63
N LEU A 2 2.88 -1.15 -14.15
CA LEU A 2 2.18 -0.32 -15.14
C LEU A 2 1.80 1.08 -14.63
N SER A 3 1.51 1.24 -13.35
CA SER A 3 1.23 2.55 -12.73
C SER A 3 2.47 3.45 -12.58
N SER A 4 3.68 2.89 -12.65
CA SER A 4 4.95 3.62 -12.43
C SER A 4 5.41 4.33 -13.70
N GLU A 5 5.61 5.64 -13.61
CA GLU A 5 6.16 6.46 -14.70
C GLU A 5 7.61 6.13 -15.06
N ILE A 6 8.37 5.54 -14.13
CA ILE A 6 9.77 5.17 -14.36
C ILE A 6 9.82 3.99 -15.33
N SER A 7 8.97 2.99 -15.11
CA SER A 7 8.96 1.76 -15.92
C SER A 7 8.01 1.79 -17.11
N ASN A 8 6.89 2.51 -17.02
CA ASN A 8 5.91 2.60 -18.09
C ASN A 8 6.17 3.83 -18.96
N LYS A 9 6.78 3.60 -20.13
CA LYS A 9 7.09 4.61 -21.15
C LYS A 9 6.19 4.48 -22.38
N ARG A 10 5.02 3.85 -22.25
CA ARG A 10 4.07 3.72 -23.35
C ARG A 10 3.50 5.08 -23.72
N GLU A 11 3.15 5.23 -25.00
CA GLU A 11 2.54 6.43 -25.56
C GLU A 11 1.09 6.17 -26.01
N ASP A 12 0.57 4.97 -25.75
CA ASP A 12 -0.84 4.65 -25.98
C ASP A 12 -1.70 4.90 -24.75
N ASN A 13 -2.98 4.51 -24.81
CA ASN A 13 -3.95 4.71 -23.74
C ASN A 13 -3.60 4.01 -22.41
N TYR A 14 -2.49 3.27 -22.32
CA TYR A 14 -2.03 2.64 -21.08
C TYR A 14 -0.72 3.25 -20.56
N GLY A 15 -0.27 4.37 -21.13
CA GLY A 15 0.91 5.13 -20.72
C GLY A 15 0.66 6.64 -20.77
N GLY A 16 1.65 7.44 -20.38
CA GLY A 16 1.48 8.88 -20.23
C GLY A 16 1.26 9.28 -18.77
N ASN A 17 0.20 10.01 -18.46
CA ASN A 17 -0.06 10.51 -17.11
C ASN A 17 -0.60 9.39 -16.19
N LEU A 18 -0.78 9.71 -14.90
CA LEU A 18 -1.21 8.74 -13.89
C LEU A 18 -2.53 8.03 -14.27
N ILE A 19 -3.51 8.75 -14.82
CA ILE A 19 -4.82 8.19 -15.15
C ILE A 19 -4.70 7.19 -16.30
N GLU A 20 -3.98 7.51 -17.38
CA GLU A 20 -3.80 6.54 -18.47
C GLU A 20 -2.98 5.33 -18.02
N ARG A 21 -1.95 5.52 -17.19
CA ARG A 21 -1.18 4.42 -16.60
C ARG A 21 -2.04 3.48 -15.72
N LEU A 22 -3.15 3.97 -15.19
CA LEU A 22 -4.10 3.20 -14.39
C LEU A 22 -5.24 2.58 -15.20
N ASN A 23 -5.31 2.78 -16.52
CA ASN A 23 -6.41 2.22 -17.33
C ASN A 23 -6.48 0.69 -17.26
N LEU A 24 -5.35 -0.03 -17.29
CA LEU A 24 -5.40 -1.49 -17.11
C LEU A 24 -5.90 -1.87 -15.72
N VAL A 25 -5.52 -1.12 -14.68
CA VAL A 25 -6.01 -1.36 -13.31
C VAL A 25 -7.52 -1.18 -13.25
N LYS A 26 -8.03 -0.12 -13.87
CA LYS A 26 -9.47 0.14 -13.99
C LYS A 26 -10.19 -1.01 -14.68
N GLU A 27 -9.73 -1.45 -15.85
CA GLU A 27 -10.34 -2.55 -16.59
C GLU A 27 -10.36 -3.86 -15.79
N ILE A 28 -9.29 -4.16 -15.05
CA ILE A 28 -9.23 -5.32 -14.16
C ILE A 28 -10.27 -5.21 -13.03
N ILE A 29 -10.39 -4.06 -12.38
CA ILE A 29 -11.38 -3.83 -11.32
C ILE A 29 -12.80 -4.00 -11.87
N GLU A 30 -13.10 -3.39 -13.02
CA GLU A 30 -14.41 -3.48 -13.68
C GLU A 30 -14.73 -4.93 -14.09
N ALA A 31 -13.74 -5.68 -14.60
CA ALA A 31 -13.89 -7.09 -14.93
C ALA A 31 -14.16 -7.96 -13.70
N ILE A 32 -13.44 -7.74 -12.59
CA ILE A 32 -13.67 -8.48 -11.33
C ILE A 32 -15.08 -8.19 -10.79
N LYS A 33 -15.47 -6.92 -10.75
CA LYS A 33 -16.81 -6.50 -10.26
C LYS A 33 -17.94 -7.01 -11.14
N SER A 34 -17.76 -7.07 -12.46
CA SER A 34 -18.80 -7.59 -13.37
C SER A 34 -18.93 -9.11 -13.36
N PHE A 35 -17.84 -9.84 -13.09
CA PHE A 35 -17.88 -11.30 -12.97
C PHE A 35 -18.60 -11.76 -11.70
N SER A 36 -18.46 -11.00 -10.62
CA SER A 36 -19.02 -11.36 -9.33
C SER A 36 -20.51 -11.01 -9.21
N LYS A 37 -21.31 -11.95 -8.71
CA LYS A 37 -22.66 -11.66 -8.16
C LYS A 37 -22.63 -11.29 -6.67
N ASP A 38 -21.49 -11.47 -6.01
CA ASP A 38 -21.25 -11.22 -4.58
C ASP A 38 -20.39 -9.97 -4.35
N ASP A 39 -20.48 -9.36 -3.18
CA ASP A 39 -19.62 -8.27 -2.76
C ASP A 39 -18.23 -8.80 -2.35
N PHE A 40 -17.24 -8.76 -3.27
CA PHE A 40 -15.85 -9.06 -2.94
C PHE A 40 -15.06 -7.80 -2.61
N ILE A 41 -14.19 -7.91 -1.61
CA ILE A 41 -13.18 -6.88 -1.31
C ILE A 41 -12.06 -6.96 -2.34
N ILE A 42 -11.83 -5.87 -3.07
CA ILE A 42 -10.70 -5.70 -3.97
C ILE A 42 -9.62 -4.92 -3.26
N SER A 43 -8.53 -5.59 -2.90
CA SER A 43 -7.33 -4.94 -2.37
C SER A 43 -6.29 -4.68 -3.46
N TYR A 44 -5.73 -3.46 -3.49
CA TYR A 44 -4.60 -3.13 -4.35
C TYR A 44 -3.33 -2.95 -3.53
N ARG A 45 -2.32 -3.77 -3.80
CA ARG A 45 -0.99 -3.63 -3.19
C ARG A 45 -0.12 -2.70 -4.01
N MET A 46 -0.01 -1.45 -3.57
CA MET A 46 0.75 -0.42 -4.27
C MET A 46 2.21 -0.35 -3.80
N GLY A 47 3.10 -0.01 -4.73
CA GLY A 47 4.47 0.35 -4.44
C GLY A 47 4.62 1.86 -4.24
N TRP A 48 5.22 2.29 -3.14
CA TRP A 48 5.56 3.69 -2.90
C TRP A 48 6.71 4.19 -3.80
N THR A 49 6.89 5.50 -3.88
CA THR A 49 7.93 6.21 -4.65
C THR A 49 8.65 7.24 -3.78
N GLU A 50 9.75 7.83 -4.24
CA GLU A 50 10.46 8.85 -3.45
C GLU A 50 9.67 10.17 -3.29
N ASN A 51 8.44 10.23 -3.80
CA ASN A 51 7.57 11.38 -3.72
C ASN A 51 6.21 11.01 -3.08
N ILE A 52 6.08 11.38 -1.81
CA ILE A 52 4.86 11.14 -1.01
C ILE A 52 3.61 11.75 -1.66
N ASN A 53 3.72 12.92 -2.30
CA ASN A 53 2.56 13.54 -2.95
C ASN A 53 2.08 12.69 -4.13
N SER A 54 3.01 12.18 -4.95
CA SER A 54 2.67 11.29 -6.06
C SER A 54 2.09 9.96 -5.58
N ASP A 55 2.57 9.44 -4.43
CA ASP A 55 2.00 8.25 -3.81
C ASP A 55 0.56 8.49 -3.31
N ILE A 56 0.31 9.64 -2.69
CA ILE A 56 -1.03 10.07 -2.26
C ILE A 56 -1.96 10.25 -3.47
N GLU A 57 -1.49 10.86 -4.55
CA GLU A 57 -2.28 11.02 -5.78
C GLU A 57 -2.63 9.67 -6.39
N THR A 58 -1.69 8.73 -6.40
CA THR A 58 -1.91 7.35 -6.85
C THR A 58 -2.95 6.65 -5.97
N ALA A 59 -2.83 6.75 -4.65
CA ALA A 59 -3.77 6.16 -3.70
C ALA A 59 -5.19 6.69 -3.88
N LYS A 60 -5.36 8.02 -4.01
CA LYS A 60 -6.66 8.66 -4.28
C LYS A 60 -7.24 8.24 -5.64
N ALA A 61 -6.39 8.07 -6.66
CA ALA A 61 -6.84 7.59 -7.96
C ALA A 61 -7.36 6.14 -7.86
N LEU A 62 -6.63 5.25 -7.16
CA LEU A 62 -7.04 3.87 -6.93
C LEU A 62 -8.35 3.78 -6.11
N GLU A 63 -8.50 4.59 -5.08
CA GLU A 63 -9.75 4.71 -4.31
C GLU A 63 -10.93 5.09 -5.23
N LYS A 64 -10.75 6.08 -6.11
CA LYS A 64 -11.79 6.50 -7.07
C LYS A 64 -12.14 5.42 -8.10
N LEU A 65 -11.21 4.53 -8.43
CA LEU A 65 -11.47 3.36 -9.28
C LEU A 65 -12.26 2.28 -8.56
N GLY A 66 -12.49 2.43 -7.25
CA GLY A 66 -13.27 1.52 -6.43
C GLY A 66 -12.46 0.35 -5.88
N VAL A 67 -11.17 0.57 -5.59
CA VAL A 67 -10.41 -0.30 -4.69
C VAL A 67 -10.96 -0.15 -3.28
N ASP A 68 -11.16 -1.27 -2.59
CA ASP A 68 -11.76 -1.29 -1.26
C ASP A 68 -10.70 -1.20 -0.15
N ILE A 69 -9.48 -1.68 -0.39
CA ILE A 69 -8.37 -1.66 0.59
C ILE A 69 -7.04 -1.41 -0.10
N LEU A 70 -6.23 -0.48 0.42
CA LEU A 70 -4.86 -0.27 -0.05
C LEU A 70 -3.86 -0.99 0.84
N HIS A 71 -2.92 -1.70 0.22
CA HIS A 71 -1.77 -2.27 0.91
C HIS A 71 -0.50 -1.56 0.43
N VAL A 72 0.07 -0.71 1.28
CA VAL A 72 1.24 0.11 0.93
C VAL A 72 2.52 -0.68 1.21
N SER A 73 3.30 -0.94 0.18
CA SER A 73 4.56 -1.70 0.20
C SER A 73 5.60 -1.00 -0.68
N SER A 74 6.81 -1.53 -0.84
CA SER A 74 7.71 -1.07 -1.90
C SER A 74 7.32 -1.61 -3.27
N GLY A 75 7.75 -0.88 -4.30
CA GLY A 75 7.92 -1.42 -5.64
C GLY A 75 9.39 -1.44 -6.05
N ILE A 76 9.66 -1.45 -7.35
CA ILE A 76 11.01 -1.36 -7.95
C ILE A 76 11.33 0.10 -8.33
N PRO A 77 12.55 0.61 -8.07
CA PRO A 77 13.69 -0.07 -7.45
C PRO A 77 13.62 -0.12 -5.91
N GLU A 78 14.37 -1.04 -5.31
CA GLU A 78 14.29 -1.38 -3.88
C GLU A 78 15.11 -0.44 -2.96
N ASP A 79 16.02 0.35 -3.53
CA ASP A 79 16.99 1.20 -2.83
C ASP A 79 16.48 2.62 -2.53
N ARG A 80 15.18 2.87 -2.78
CA ARG A 80 14.53 4.15 -2.51
C ARG A 80 14.57 4.52 -1.03
N LYS A 81 14.73 5.81 -0.76
CA LYS A 81 14.74 6.36 0.61
C LYS A 81 13.94 7.65 0.71
N LEU A 82 13.29 7.86 1.84
CA LEU A 82 12.69 9.14 2.19
C LEU A 82 13.49 9.79 3.32
N LYS A 83 13.39 11.12 3.40
CA LYS A 83 13.86 11.85 4.57
C LYS A 83 12.76 11.77 5.63
N LEU A 84 12.96 10.91 6.62
CA LEU A 84 12.01 10.72 7.72
C LEU A 84 12.19 11.77 8.82
N PRO A 85 11.14 12.08 9.60
CA PRO A 85 11.28 12.81 10.85
C PRO A 85 12.28 12.12 11.78
N ASN A 86 13.11 12.88 12.50
CA ASN A 86 14.21 12.34 13.32
C ASN A 86 13.76 11.31 14.37
N GLU A 87 12.54 11.44 14.88
CA GLU A 87 11.99 10.59 15.95
C GLU A 87 11.08 9.48 15.41
N PHE A 88 11.01 9.29 14.08
CA PHE A 88 10.16 8.27 13.50
C PHE A 88 10.83 6.88 13.62
N GLU A 89 10.22 6.00 14.41
CA GLU A 89 10.82 4.70 14.80
C GLU A 89 10.61 3.56 13.79
N TYR A 90 9.92 3.82 12.68
CA TYR A 90 9.69 2.86 11.60
C TYR A 90 10.45 3.30 10.33
N ASN A 91 10.31 2.53 9.25
CA ASN A 91 10.99 2.80 7.98
C ASN A 91 10.11 3.61 7.02
N ASP A 92 10.68 3.91 5.85
CA ASP A 92 10.03 4.67 4.78
C ASP A 92 8.69 4.06 4.32
N PHE A 93 8.54 2.74 4.40
CA PHE A 93 7.35 2.04 3.92
C PHE A 93 6.18 2.31 4.84
N VAL A 94 6.41 2.18 6.16
CA VAL A 94 5.41 2.48 7.18
C VAL A 94 5.09 3.96 7.14
N TYR A 95 6.10 4.82 7.02
CA TYR A 95 5.88 6.27 6.92
C TYR A 95 4.98 6.63 5.74
N THR A 96 5.27 6.13 4.53
CA THR A 96 4.41 6.38 3.36
C THR A 96 3.01 5.81 3.56
N GLY A 97 2.88 4.62 4.14
CA GLY A 97 1.59 4.04 4.49
C GLY A 97 0.74 4.95 5.37
N ILE A 98 1.35 5.56 6.40
CA ILE A 98 0.71 6.55 7.28
C ILE A 98 0.27 7.80 6.51
N GLN A 99 1.13 8.32 5.62
CA GLN A 99 0.78 9.49 4.82
C GLN A 99 -0.39 9.21 3.86
N VAL A 100 -0.42 8.00 3.28
CA VAL A 100 -1.54 7.53 2.45
C VAL A 100 -2.81 7.43 3.30
N LYS A 101 -2.76 6.78 4.48
CA LYS A 101 -3.91 6.65 5.39
C LYS A 101 -4.56 7.98 5.74
N LYS A 102 -3.75 9.03 5.97
CA LYS A 102 -4.25 10.39 6.26
C LYS A 102 -5.01 11.04 5.10
N ASN A 103 -4.95 10.48 3.89
CA ASN A 103 -5.39 11.12 2.66
C ASN A 103 -6.42 10.32 1.85
N VAL A 104 -6.85 9.16 2.33
CA VAL A 104 -7.88 8.31 1.68
C VAL A 104 -8.92 7.90 2.73
N ASN A 105 -10.10 7.48 2.28
CA ASN A 105 -11.20 7.06 3.16
C ASN A 105 -11.35 5.54 3.25
N ILE A 106 -10.62 4.79 2.42
CA ILE A 106 -10.59 3.33 2.44
C ILE A 106 -9.52 2.80 3.41
N PRO A 107 -9.69 1.58 3.95
CA PRO A 107 -8.70 0.98 4.83
C PRO A 107 -7.31 0.86 4.20
N VAL A 108 -6.27 1.05 5.03
CA VAL A 108 -4.86 0.99 4.65
C VAL A 108 -4.11 -0.04 5.49
N ILE A 109 -3.44 -0.95 4.79
CA ILE A 109 -2.51 -1.93 5.34
C ILE A 109 -1.08 -1.39 5.22
N VAL A 110 -0.35 -1.36 6.33
CA VAL A 110 1.08 -1.04 6.37
C VAL A 110 1.91 -2.31 6.60
N VAL A 111 3.12 -2.32 6.07
CA VAL A 111 4.01 -3.50 6.08
C VAL A 111 5.47 -3.06 6.19
N ASN A 112 6.34 -4.05 6.32
CA ASN A 112 7.80 -3.97 6.30
C ASN A 112 8.43 -3.65 7.67
N ASP A 113 9.34 -4.53 8.07
CA ASP A 113 10.10 -4.48 9.33
C ASP A 113 9.33 -4.29 10.64
N ILE A 114 8.02 -4.53 10.65
CA ILE A 114 7.21 -4.61 11.86
C ILE A 114 7.32 -6.04 12.42
N LYS A 115 8.15 -6.21 13.46
CA LYS A 115 8.61 -7.53 13.94
C LYS A 115 7.85 -8.08 15.14
N THR A 116 7.04 -7.26 15.82
CA THR A 116 6.29 -7.67 17.01
C THR A 116 4.84 -7.18 16.92
N LEU A 117 3.94 -7.84 17.64
CA LEU A 117 2.56 -7.37 17.76
C LEU A 117 2.49 -6.01 18.46
N SER A 118 3.28 -5.79 19.52
CA SER A 118 3.33 -4.49 20.21
C SER A 118 3.67 -3.32 19.27
N ARG A 119 4.64 -3.48 18.36
CA ARG A 119 4.96 -2.44 17.35
C ARG A 119 3.80 -2.22 16.38
N GLY A 120 3.15 -3.28 15.90
CA GLY A 120 2.00 -3.10 15.00
C GLY A 120 0.78 -2.51 15.71
N ASN A 121 0.48 -2.94 16.93
CA ASN A 121 -0.62 -2.42 17.73
C ASN A 121 -0.48 -0.93 17.95
N LYS A 122 0.74 -0.43 18.22
CA LYS A 122 0.97 1.02 18.34
C LYS A 122 0.52 1.78 17.09
N LEU A 123 0.78 1.28 15.88
CA LEU A 123 0.34 1.91 14.64
C LEU A 123 -1.19 1.91 14.48
N ILE A 124 -1.89 0.89 14.98
CA ILE A 124 -3.35 0.83 14.94
C ILE A 124 -3.95 1.77 15.99
N GLU A 125 -3.41 1.73 17.21
CA GLU A 125 -3.84 2.55 18.36
C GLU A 125 -3.64 4.06 18.10
N ASP A 126 -2.55 4.43 17.44
CA ASP A 126 -2.25 5.81 17.04
C ASP A 126 -3.11 6.27 15.83
N GLY A 127 -3.92 5.39 15.23
CA GLY A 127 -4.74 5.69 14.04
C GLY A 127 -3.93 5.83 12.74
N ASP A 128 -2.68 5.34 12.76
CA ASP A 128 -1.69 5.46 11.69
C ASP A 128 -1.96 4.47 10.54
N CYS A 129 -2.70 3.39 10.79
CA CYS A 129 -3.18 2.42 9.80
C CYS A 129 -4.41 1.64 10.30
N ASP A 130 -5.08 0.90 9.40
CA ASP A 130 -6.20 0.03 9.78
C ASP A 130 -5.76 -1.43 9.98
N PHE A 131 -4.69 -1.84 9.28
CA PHE A 131 -4.12 -3.18 9.39
C PHE A 131 -2.60 -3.14 9.32
N VAL A 132 -1.97 -4.09 10.01
CA VAL A 132 -0.53 -4.34 9.89
C VAL A 132 -0.30 -5.72 9.28
N ALA A 133 0.48 -5.77 8.20
CA ALA A 133 0.87 -7.02 7.56
C ALA A 133 2.20 -7.55 8.11
N TYR A 134 2.21 -8.85 8.43
CA TYR A 134 3.39 -9.57 8.91
C TYR A 134 3.74 -10.69 7.92
N GLY A 135 4.97 -10.68 7.42
CA GLY A 135 5.50 -11.75 6.55
C GLY A 135 6.57 -12.55 7.26
N ARG A 136 7.80 -12.01 7.29
CA ARG A 136 8.97 -12.64 7.91
C ARG A 136 8.75 -13.14 9.36
N PRO A 137 8.01 -12.44 10.24
CA PRO A 137 7.75 -12.95 11.59
C PRO A 137 7.01 -14.30 11.61
N PHE A 138 5.99 -14.49 10.77
CA PHE A 138 5.30 -15.78 10.63
C PHE A 138 6.17 -16.85 9.98
N LEU A 139 7.14 -16.48 9.14
CA LEU A 139 8.12 -17.42 8.58
C LEU A 139 9.15 -17.89 9.63
N SER A 140 9.60 -16.98 10.50
CA SER A 140 10.56 -17.31 11.55
C SER A 140 9.93 -18.08 12.72
N ASP A 141 8.63 -17.89 12.96
CA ASP A 141 7.91 -18.49 14.07
C ASP A 141 6.45 -18.76 13.67
N SER A 142 6.09 -20.03 13.49
CA SER A 142 4.72 -20.42 13.17
C SER A 142 3.73 -20.08 14.29
N ASN A 143 4.20 -19.91 15.53
CA ASN A 143 3.42 -19.50 16.70
C ASN A 143 3.61 -18.01 17.04
N PHE A 144 4.09 -17.19 16.08
CA PHE A 144 4.40 -15.77 16.24
C PHE A 144 3.35 -14.99 17.05
N VAL A 145 2.06 -15.19 16.76
CA VAL A 145 0.98 -14.50 17.45
C VAL A 145 0.97 -14.85 18.94
N ILE A 146 1.02 -16.15 19.28
CA ILE A 146 1.00 -16.62 20.68
C ILE A 146 2.23 -16.13 21.43
N HIS A 147 3.41 -16.19 20.79
CA HIS A 147 4.65 -15.75 21.43
C HIS A 147 4.75 -14.22 21.58
N SER A 148 4.16 -13.45 20.66
CA SER A 148 4.17 -11.98 20.71
C SER A 148 3.13 -11.39 21.66
N LEU A 149 2.20 -12.19 22.17
CA LEU A 149 1.21 -11.79 23.17
C LEU A 149 1.71 -11.92 24.61
N LYS A 150 2.86 -12.58 24.83
CA LYS A 150 3.51 -12.74 26.14
C LYS A 150 4.40 -11.54 26.44
#